data_AF-A0A3M2WVE6-F1
#
_entry.id   AF-A0A3M2WVE6-F1
#
_cell.length_a   1.000
_cell.length_b   1.000
_cell.length_c   1.000
_cell.angle_alpha   90.00
_cell.angle_beta   90.00
_cell.angle_gamma   90.00
#
_symmetry.space_group_name_H-M   'P 1'
#
loop_
_entity.id
_entity.type
_entity.pdbx_description
1 polymer ?
#
loop_
_entity_poly.entity_id
_entity_poly.type
_entity_poly.pdbx_seq_one_letter_code
_entity_poly.pdbx_strand_id
1 'polypeptide(L)'
;MIVRSSGGVAGSITWGVIMLNLINTAFLKQDSVGWWLRKCCWSRPLNYRYAETADGENEEVRALMEIKLSPQIHVKSTVHYESRYLGKGDYYSVAVQNGAGVQVRLPSLLRGQTVHFNVISSRRPWGVLPVEKIDDPLHEAFLDRGQFRKAEQFGTLTNKPAGKASEDFTYPRMPPENEDLIWETWVPLDKDATYLELQIWYPASLLNTGEDDRSYLFQMELGPRGNTSIDGLAAVELEVKASSRIGALTLEVAEGTPV
;
A
#
# COMPACT_ATOMS: atom_id res chain seq x y z
N MET A 1 -11.35 -50.09 6.60
CA MET A 1 -12.16 -50.17 5.37
C MET A 1 -11.53 -49.22 4.37
N ILE A 2 -11.04 -49.76 3.26
CA ILE A 2 -10.37 -49.01 2.18
C ILE A 2 -11.43 -48.14 1.49
N VAL A 3 -11.20 -46.83 1.43
CA VAL A 3 -11.68 -46.02 0.30
C VAL A 3 -10.45 -45.64 -0.52
N ARG A 4 -10.40 -46.22 -1.71
CA ARG A 4 -9.35 -46.07 -2.71
C ARG A 4 -9.73 -44.90 -3.64
N SER A 5 -8.71 -44.12 -4.00
CA SER A 5 -8.43 -43.67 -5.37
C SER A 5 -9.43 -42.74 -6.07
N SER A 6 -9.10 -41.44 -6.08
CA SER A 6 -8.89 -40.64 -7.32
C SER A 6 -8.54 -39.20 -6.95
N GLY A 7 -7.26 -38.80 -7.02
CA GLY A 7 -6.89 -37.40 -6.72
C GLY A 7 -5.40 -37.06 -6.65
N GLY A 8 -4.51 -38.05 -6.77
CA GLY A 8 -3.07 -37.87 -6.49
C GLY A 8 -2.32 -36.87 -7.38
N VAL A 9 -2.87 -36.48 -8.54
CA VAL A 9 -2.29 -35.46 -9.43
C VAL A 9 -3.03 -34.13 -9.30
N ALA A 10 -4.36 -34.12 -9.26
CA ALA A 10 -5.13 -32.89 -9.08
C ALA A 10 -4.91 -32.27 -7.70
N GLY A 11 -4.86 -33.09 -6.65
CA GLY A 11 -4.61 -32.67 -5.27
C GLY A 11 -3.18 -32.18 -5.04
N SER A 12 -2.18 -32.78 -5.70
CA SER A 12 -0.78 -32.32 -5.62
C SER A 12 -0.52 -31.06 -6.44
N ILE A 13 -1.22 -30.87 -7.56
CA ILE A 13 -1.20 -29.61 -8.34
C ILE A 13 -1.87 -28.49 -7.55
N THR A 14 -3.04 -28.72 -6.95
CA THR A 14 -3.69 -27.69 -6.09
C THR A 14 -2.80 -27.36 -4.89
N TRP A 15 -2.20 -28.36 -4.26
CA TRP A 15 -1.28 -28.13 -3.12
C TRP A 15 -0.02 -27.38 -3.54
N GLY A 16 0.55 -27.71 -4.70
CA GLY A 16 1.71 -27.02 -5.26
C GLY A 16 1.44 -25.56 -5.58
N VAL A 17 0.27 -25.25 -6.16
CA VAL A 17 -0.14 -23.86 -6.46
C VAL A 17 -0.40 -23.06 -5.18
N ILE A 18 -1.05 -23.68 -4.18
CA ILE A 18 -1.27 -23.04 -2.87
C ILE A 18 0.07 -22.75 -2.20
N MET A 19 0.99 -23.73 -2.16
CA MET A 19 2.31 -23.56 -1.57
C MET A 19 3.15 -22.52 -2.31
N LEU A 20 3.14 -22.51 -3.65
CA LEU A 20 3.87 -21.52 -4.44
C LEU A 20 3.34 -20.10 -4.19
N ASN A 21 2.01 -19.92 -4.15
CA ASN A 21 1.39 -18.64 -3.80
C ASN A 21 1.73 -18.21 -2.36
N LEU A 22 1.76 -19.16 -1.43
CA LEU A 22 2.13 -18.89 -0.05
C LEU A 22 3.61 -18.49 0.06
N ILE A 23 4.50 -19.15 -0.68
CA ILE A 23 5.95 -18.83 -0.72
C ILE A 23 6.17 -17.44 -1.32
N ASN A 24 5.51 -17.11 -2.44
CA ASN A 24 5.61 -15.77 -3.04
C ASN A 24 5.10 -14.68 -2.08
N THR A 25 3.99 -14.95 -1.38
CA THR A 25 3.45 -14.05 -0.36
C THR A 25 4.40 -13.96 0.84
N ALA A 26 4.99 -15.06 1.28
CA ALA A 26 5.94 -15.10 2.39
C ALA A 26 7.27 -14.40 2.05
N PHE A 27 7.72 -14.44 0.80
CA PHE A 27 8.90 -13.71 0.37
C PHE A 27 8.70 -12.20 0.44
N LEU A 28 7.50 -11.72 0.11
CA LEU A 28 7.16 -10.30 0.11
C LEU A 28 6.65 -9.80 1.47
N LYS A 29 5.90 -10.62 2.22
CA LYS A 29 5.21 -10.23 3.47
C LYS A 29 5.65 -11.14 4.62
N GLN A 30 6.96 -11.32 4.74
CA GLN A 30 7.59 -12.35 5.57
C GLN A 30 7.13 -12.31 7.04
N ASP A 31 7.00 -11.12 7.62
CA ASP A 31 6.63 -10.96 9.02
C ASP A 31 5.16 -11.32 9.27
N SER A 32 4.26 -10.76 8.47
CA SER A 32 2.83 -11.05 8.52
C SER A 32 2.52 -12.54 8.24
N VAL A 33 3.13 -13.14 7.22
CA VAL A 33 2.94 -14.57 6.91
C VAL A 33 3.57 -15.46 7.97
N GLY A 34 4.73 -15.10 8.49
CA GLY A 34 5.38 -15.84 9.58
C GLY A 34 4.52 -15.87 10.85
N TRP A 35 3.90 -14.74 11.18
CA TRP A 35 2.96 -14.66 12.30
C TRP A 35 1.70 -15.49 12.06
N TRP A 36 1.14 -15.45 10.84
CA TRP A 36 0.00 -16.29 10.47
C TRP A 36 0.35 -17.79 10.54
N LEU A 37 1.50 -18.22 9.99
CA LEU A 37 1.98 -19.61 10.03
C LEU A 37 2.14 -20.13 11.46
N ARG A 38 2.49 -19.26 12.42
CA ARG A 38 2.59 -19.62 13.84
C ARG A 38 1.21 -19.96 14.45
N LYS A 39 0.13 -19.39 13.92
CA LYS A 39 -1.24 -19.53 14.43
C LYS A 39 -2.14 -20.45 13.59
N CYS A 40 -1.77 -20.73 12.35
CA CYS A 40 -2.57 -21.56 11.46
C CYS A 40 -2.72 -23.00 11.96
N CYS A 41 -3.68 -23.73 11.39
CA CYS A 41 -3.94 -25.14 11.66
C CYS A 41 -2.70 -26.06 11.47
N TRP A 42 -1.70 -25.64 10.69
CA TRP A 42 -0.45 -26.38 10.48
C TRP A 42 0.63 -26.15 11.55
N SER A 43 0.44 -25.20 12.48
CA SER A 43 1.46 -24.85 13.48
C SER A 43 1.64 -25.96 14.52
N ARG A 44 2.84 -26.27 14.99
CA ARG A 44 3.03 -27.33 16.00
C ARG A 44 2.42 -27.04 17.38
N PRO A 45 2.54 -25.83 17.95
CA PRO A 45 2.03 -25.57 19.30
C PRO A 45 0.54 -25.19 19.27
N LEU A 46 -0.31 -26.07 19.83
CA LEU A 46 -1.76 -25.87 19.91
C LEU A 46 -2.16 -24.56 20.64
N ASN A 47 -1.38 -24.16 21.64
CA ASN A 47 -1.69 -23.04 22.54
C ASN A 47 -1.78 -21.67 21.84
N TYR A 48 -1.25 -21.56 20.63
CA TYR A 48 -1.21 -20.30 19.86
C TYR A 48 -2.06 -20.38 18.58
N ARG A 49 -2.73 -21.51 18.33
CA ARG A 49 -3.55 -21.68 17.13
C ARG A 49 -4.84 -20.88 17.21
N TYR A 50 -5.41 -20.58 16.05
CA TYR A 50 -6.83 -20.26 15.98
C TYR A 50 -7.65 -21.40 16.59
N ALA A 51 -8.80 -21.07 17.18
CA ALA A 51 -9.66 -22.07 17.79
C ALA A 51 -10.13 -23.09 16.75
N GLU A 52 -10.15 -24.37 17.09
CA GLU A 52 -10.69 -25.46 16.24
C GLU A 52 -12.22 -25.45 16.27
N THR A 53 -12.79 -24.31 15.88
CA THR A 53 -14.23 -24.00 15.81
C THR A 53 -14.48 -23.32 14.47
N ALA A 54 -15.74 -23.30 14.01
CA ALA A 54 -16.08 -22.62 12.75
C ALA A 54 -15.65 -21.14 12.74
N ASP A 55 -15.75 -20.46 13.89
CA ASP A 55 -15.32 -19.07 14.03
C ASP A 55 -13.79 -18.92 13.92
N GLY A 56 -13.03 -19.80 14.56
CA GLY A 56 -11.56 -19.78 14.46
C GLY A 56 -11.04 -20.14 13.07
N GLU A 57 -11.69 -21.06 12.35
CA GLU A 57 -11.38 -21.35 10.94
C GLU A 57 -11.63 -20.12 10.05
N ASN A 58 -12.75 -19.41 10.28
CA ASN A 58 -13.06 -18.16 9.57
C ASN A 58 -12.03 -17.06 9.88
N GLU A 59 -11.58 -16.94 11.13
CA GLU A 59 -10.52 -15.99 11.52
C GLU A 59 -9.18 -16.32 10.84
N GLU A 60 -8.81 -17.60 10.76
CA GLU A 60 -7.59 -18.05 10.09
C GLU A 60 -7.60 -17.67 8.60
N VAL A 61 -8.70 -17.97 7.90
CA VAL A 61 -8.89 -17.64 6.48
C VAL A 61 -8.90 -16.13 6.27
N ARG A 62 -9.59 -15.38 7.13
CA ARG A 62 -9.65 -13.93 7.08
C ARG A 62 -8.28 -13.28 7.25
N ALA A 63 -7.49 -13.72 8.23
CA ALA A 63 -6.15 -13.20 8.45
C ALA A 63 -5.25 -13.43 7.23
N LEU A 64 -5.36 -14.59 6.57
CA LEU A 64 -4.63 -14.85 5.33
C LEU A 64 -5.10 -13.93 4.18
N MET A 65 -6.40 -13.68 4.08
CA MET A 65 -6.97 -12.78 3.07
C MET A 65 -6.51 -11.33 3.29
N GLU A 66 -6.48 -10.85 4.54
CA GLU A 66 -5.97 -9.53 4.91
C GLU A 66 -4.50 -9.36 4.47
N ILE A 67 -3.67 -10.38 4.69
CA ILE A 67 -2.28 -10.40 4.24
C ILE A 67 -2.20 -10.33 2.73
N LYS A 68 -2.97 -11.16 2.00
CA LYS A 68 -2.95 -11.15 0.53
C LYS A 68 -3.36 -9.80 -0.04
N LEU A 69 -4.40 -9.19 0.53
CA LEU A 69 -4.96 -7.93 0.08
C LEU A 69 -4.15 -6.69 0.50
N SER A 70 -3.16 -6.82 1.39
CA SER A 70 -2.31 -5.67 1.76
C SER A 70 -1.69 -5.03 0.52
N PRO A 71 -1.90 -3.72 0.30
CA PRO A 71 -1.36 -3.02 -0.86
C PRO A 71 0.16 -2.86 -0.73
N GLN A 72 0.81 -2.56 -1.84
CA GLN A 72 2.24 -2.19 -1.85
C GLN A 72 2.34 -0.71 -2.22
N ILE A 73 3.11 0.05 -1.45
CA ILE A 73 3.27 1.48 -1.64
C ILE A 73 4.73 1.79 -1.94
N HIS A 74 4.98 2.51 -3.01
CA HIS A 74 6.30 3.04 -3.34
C HIS A 74 6.24 4.57 -3.37
N VAL A 75 7.15 5.23 -2.65
CA VAL A 75 7.22 6.69 -2.56
C VAL A 75 8.62 7.15 -2.89
N LYS A 76 8.75 8.27 -3.61
CA LYS A 76 10.04 8.88 -3.93
C LYS A 76 9.95 10.41 -3.90
N SER A 77 10.85 11.06 -3.18
CA SER A 77 10.88 12.52 -3.11
C SER A 77 11.28 13.15 -4.45
N THR A 78 10.62 14.25 -4.78
CA THR A 78 11.00 15.13 -5.90
C THR A 78 11.71 16.37 -5.35
N VAL A 79 12.62 16.91 -6.15
CA VAL A 79 13.41 18.10 -5.78
C VAL A 79 13.40 19.13 -6.90
N HIS A 80 13.46 20.41 -6.55
CA HIS A 80 13.91 21.47 -7.44
C HIS A 80 15.22 22.05 -6.94
N TYR A 81 15.95 22.72 -7.84
CA TYR A 81 17.23 23.33 -7.51
C TYR A 81 17.05 24.83 -7.29
N GLU A 82 17.50 25.32 -6.14
CA GLU A 82 17.52 26.74 -5.80
C GLU A 82 18.96 27.26 -5.79
N SER A 83 19.16 28.46 -6.32
CA SER A 83 20.45 29.16 -6.19
C SER A 83 20.52 29.88 -4.85
N ARG A 84 21.49 29.50 -4.01
CA ARG A 84 21.76 30.17 -2.73
C ARG A 84 23.03 31.02 -2.82
N TYR A 85 22.94 32.23 -2.29
CA TYR A 85 24.03 33.19 -2.29
C TYR A 85 25.04 32.87 -1.17
N LEU A 86 26.32 32.78 -1.51
CA LEU A 86 27.41 32.45 -0.57
C LEU A 86 28.19 33.68 -0.10
N GLY A 87 27.83 34.89 -0.56
CA GLY A 87 28.66 36.09 -0.40
C GLY A 87 29.61 36.29 -1.58
N LYS A 88 30.09 37.53 -1.77
CA LYS A 88 31.08 37.92 -2.81
C LYS A 88 30.72 37.59 -4.27
N GLY A 89 29.44 37.41 -4.58
CA GLY A 89 28.98 37.17 -5.96
C GLY A 89 28.88 35.69 -6.33
N ASP A 90 29.25 34.79 -5.43
CA ASP A 90 29.18 33.35 -5.66
C ASP A 90 27.81 32.79 -5.30
N TYR A 91 27.32 31.89 -6.16
CA TYR A 91 26.07 31.15 -5.99
C TYR A 91 26.34 29.65 -6.07
N TYR A 92 25.61 28.87 -5.29
CA TYR A 92 25.60 27.41 -5.37
C TYR A 92 24.18 26.88 -5.50
N SER A 93 24.04 25.73 -6.15
CA SER A 93 22.76 25.08 -6.39
C SER A 93 22.46 24.08 -5.27
N VAL A 94 21.29 24.19 -4.66
CA VAL A 94 20.83 23.30 -3.58
C VAL A 94 19.55 22.59 -4.02
N ALA A 95 19.55 21.26 -3.90
CA ALA A 95 18.33 20.48 -4.09
C ALA A 95 17.42 20.68 -2.88
N VAL A 96 16.20 21.16 -3.12
CA VAL A 96 15.17 21.38 -2.10
C VAL A 96 13.98 20.49 -2.46
N GLN A 97 13.47 19.74 -1.46
CA GLN A 97 12.27 18.92 -1.64
C GLN A 97 11.06 19.81 -1.95
N ASN A 98 10.25 19.38 -2.92
CA ASN A 98 9.01 20.06 -3.27
C ASN A 98 7.79 19.16 -3.33
N GLY A 99 7.97 17.86 -3.10
CA GLY A 99 6.91 16.88 -3.20
C GLY A 99 7.41 15.45 -3.21
N ALA A 100 6.50 14.53 -3.49
CA ALA A 100 6.82 13.14 -3.71
C ALA A 100 5.91 12.53 -4.77
N GLY A 101 6.49 11.66 -5.60
CA GLY A 101 5.73 10.69 -6.36
C GLY A 101 5.31 9.55 -5.45
N VAL A 102 4.09 9.07 -5.63
CA VAL A 102 3.49 7.97 -4.85
C VAL A 102 2.88 6.98 -5.83
N GLN A 103 3.20 5.70 -5.66
CA GLN A 103 2.58 4.60 -6.38
C GLN A 103 1.94 3.65 -5.37
N VAL A 104 0.64 3.42 -5.50
CA VAL A 104 -0.11 2.45 -4.70
C VAL A 104 -0.50 1.30 -5.62
N ARG A 105 0.07 0.13 -5.38
CA ARG A 105 -0.30 -1.11 -6.06
C ARG A 105 -1.46 -1.77 -5.31
N LEU A 106 -2.63 -1.72 -5.93
CA LEU A 106 -3.88 -2.29 -5.46
C LEU A 106 -4.08 -3.69 -6.05
N PRO A 107 -4.43 -4.69 -5.23
CA PRO A 107 -4.78 -6.02 -5.70
C PRO A 107 -5.91 -6.00 -6.75
N SER A 108 -5.82 -6.87 -7.76
CA SER A 108 -6.84 -7.02 -8.81
C SER A 108 -8.26 -7.29 -8.28
N LEU A 109 -8.37 -7.89 -7.09
CA LEU A 109 -9.65 -8.18 -6.41
C LEU A 109 -10.46 -6.93 -6.03
N LEU A 110 -9.86 -5.74 -6.05
CA LEU A 110 -10.51 -4.46 -5.74
C LEU A 110 -11.20 -3.82 -6.96
N ARG A 111 -11.14 -4.44 -8.15
CA ARG A 111 -11.78 -3.88 -9.36
C ARG A 111 -13.29 -3.79 -9.20
N GLY A 112 -13.86 -2.70 -9.69
CA GLY A 112 -15.29 -2.37 -9.53
C GLY A 112 -15.67 -2.02 -8.09
N GLN A 113 -14.69 -1.86 -7.19
CA GLN A 113 -14.92 -1.49 -5.80
C GLN A 113 -14.45 -0.06 -5.52
N THR A 114 -15.02 0.50 -4.47
CA THR A 114 -14.65 1.80 -3.93
C THR A 114 -13.67 1.63 -2.78
N VAL A 115 -12.51 2.27 -2.88
CA VAL A 115 -11.48 2.27 -1.85
C VAL A 115 -11.42 3.64 -1.19
N HIS A 116 -11.37 3.67 0.14
CA HIS A 116 -11.17 4.92 0.86
C HIS A 116 -9.74 5.05 1.34
N PHE A 117 -9.20 6.26 1.34
CA PHE A 117 -7.86 6.49 1.86
C PHE A 117 -7.67 7.89 2.45
N ASN A 118 -6.76 7.99 3.41
CA ASN A 118 -6.26 9.24 3.97
C ASN A 118 -4.77 9.34 3.70
N VAL A 119 -4.31 10.56 3.43
CA VAL A 119 -2.90 10.86 3.18
C VAL A 119 -2.50 12.12 3.93
N ILE A 120 -1.42 12.03 4.69
CA ILE A 120 -0.84 13.18 5.40
C ILE A 120 0.69 13.19 5.23
N SER A 121 1.27 14.37 5.36
CA SER A 121 2.70 14.54 5.56
C SER A 121 2.99 14.68 7.06
N SER A 122 4.12 14.16 7.49
CA SER A 122 4.57 14.32 8.87
C SER A 122 6.07 14.56 8.92
N ARG A 123 6.53 15.16 10.02
CA ARG A 123 7.94 15.45 10.28
C ARG A 123 8.36 14.93 11.64
N ARG A 124 9.66 14.72 11.79
CA ARG A 124 10.27 14.40 13.08
C ARG A 124 11.17 15.54 13.53
N PRO A 125 10.69 16.43 14.42
CA PRO A 125 11.51 17.52 14.93
C PRO A 125 12.79 16.99 15.58
N TRP A 126 13.93 17.56 15.18
CA TRP A 126 15.26 17.24 15.71
C TRP A 126 15.66 15.75 15.65
N GLY A 127 14.96 14.93 14.86
CA GLY A 127 15.25 13.49 14.70
C GLY A 127 14.99 12.61 15.93
N VAL A 128 14.61 13.18 17.08
CA VAL A 128 14.42 12.45 18.35
C VAL A 128 13.04 12.64 18.97
N LEU A 129 12.29 13.66 18.56
CA LEU A 129 10.93 13.88 19.06
C LEU A 129 9.91 12.93 18.42
N PRO A 130 8.70 12.81 19.01
CA PRO A 130 7.57 12.19 18.36
C PRO A 130 7.32 12.78 16.97
N VAL A 131 6.77 11.96 16.09
CA VAL A 131 6.35 12.41 14.76
C VAL A 131 5.15 13.33 14.93
N GLU A 132 5.12 14.43 14.18
CA GLU A 132 4.00 15.35 14.18
C GLU A 132 3.52 15.59 12.75
N LYS A 133 2.20 15.70 12.59
CA LYS A 133 1.55 16.01 11.31
C LYS A 133 1.92 17.41 10.85
N ILE A 134 2.11 17.55 9.55
CA ILE A 134 2.12 18.84 8.86
C ILE A 134 0.73 19.05 8.26
N ASP A 135 0.10 20.18 8.56
CA ASP A 135 -1.24 20.50 8.06
C ASP A 135 -1.20 21.02 6.61
N ASP A 136 -0.83 20.13 5.69
CA ASP A 136 -0.88 20.36 4.24
C ASP A 136 -2.11 19.68 3.62
N PRO A 137 -2.84 20.35 2.70
CA PRO A 137 -3.97 19.76 1.99
C PRO A 137 -3.48 18.84 0.86
N LEU A 138 -2.98 17.65 1.21
CA LEU A 138 -2.49 16.66 0.22
C LEU A 138 -3.62 15.98 -0.55
N HIS A 139 -4.83 16.05 -0.01
CA HIS A 139 -5.96 15.24 -0.43
C HIS A 139 -6.39 15.52 -1.89
N GLU A 140 -6.55 16.80 -2.23
CA GLU A 140 -6.91 17.22 -3.59
C GLU A 140 -5.83 16.85 -4.60
N ALA A 141 -4.57 17.14 -4.26
CA ALA A 141 -3.44 16.85 -5.15
C ALA A 141 -3.28 15.35 -5.41
N PHE A 142 -3.55 14.50 -4.42
CA PHE A 142 -3.43 13.06 -4.55
C PHE A 142 -4.42 12.50 -5.59
N LEU A 143 -5.66 13.00 -5.62
CA LEU A 143 -6.68 12.59 -6.59
C LEU A 143 -6.49 13.25 -7.96
N ASP A 144 -6.36 14.58 -8.00
CA ASP A 144 -6.36 15.36 -9.25
C ASP A 144 -5.17 15.06 -10.16
N ARG A 145 -4.06 14.62 -9.57
CA ARG A 145 -2.81 14.31 -10.29
C ARG A 145 -2.58 12.82 -10.46
N GLY A 146 -3.50 12.00 -9.96
CA GLY A 146 -3.34 10.57 -9.98
C GLY A 146 -3.87 9.92 -11.25
N GLN A 147 -3.22 8.84 -11.64
CA GLN A 147 -3.51 8.10 -12.86
C GLN A 147 -3.22 6.61 -12.67
N PHE A 148 -3.98 5.78 -13.37
CA PHE A 148 -3.66 4.36 -13.41
C PHE A 148 -2.44 4.09 -14.30
N ARG A 149 -1.57 3.20 -13.84
CA ARG A 149 -0.35 2.76 -14.53
C ARG A 149 -0.34 1.24 -14.61
N LYS A 150 0.45 0.68 -15.54
CA LYS A 150 0.56 -0.78 -15.68
C LYS A 150 1.43 -1.37 -14.58
N ALA A 151 1.19 -2.62 -14.20
CA ALA A 151 1.89 -3.29 -13.11
C ALA A 151 3.42 -3.29 -13.24
N GLU A 152 3.97 -3.28 -14.46
CA GLU A 152 5.42 -3.25 -14.70
C GLU A 152 6.08 -1.91 -14.38
N GLN A 153 5.29 -0.84 -14.23
CA GLN A 153 5.76 0.51 -13.89
C GLN A 153 5.91 0.72 -12.38
N PHE A 154 5.65 -0.32 -11.56
CA PHE A 154 5.85 -0.22 -10.12
C PHE A 154 7.34 -0.02 -9.79
N GLY A 155 7.63 0.92 -8.89
CA GLY A 155 8.98 1.28 -8.49
C GLY A 155 9.66 2.28 -9.44
N THR A 156 9.05 2.64 -10.57
CA THR A 156 9.65 3.57 -11.55
C THR A 156 9.10 4.98 -11.40
N LEU A 157 9.51 5.67 -10.33
CA LEU A 157 9.20 7.09 -10.13
C LEU A 157 10.32 8.01 -10.63
N THR A 158 9.94 9.10 -11.30
CA THR A 158 10.87 10.17 -11.69
C THR A 158 11.20 11.08 -10.51
N ASN A 159 12.25 11.90 -10.62
CA ASN A 159 12.61 12.90 -9.61
C ASN A 159 11.95 14.27 -9.86
N LYS A 160 11.04 14.36 -10.84
CA LYS A 160 10.35 15.58 -11.23
C LYS A 160 8.87 15.49 -10.85
N PRO A 161 8.21 16.62 -10.59
CA PRO A 161 6.76 16.65 -10.41
C PRO A 161 6.04 16.03 -11.61
N ALA A 162 5.07 15.17 -11.34
CA ALA A 162 4.13 14.74 -12.37
C ALA A 162 3.19 15.91 -12.71
N GLY A 163 2.86 16.06 -14.00
CA GLY A 163 1.81 16.98 -14.46
C GLY A 163 0.43 16.56 -13.95
N LYS A 164 -0.61 17.35 -14.23
CA LYS A 164 -1.98 16.94 -13.88
C LYS A 164 -2.37 15.72 -14.71
N ALA A 165 -3.13 14.80 -14.13
CA ALA A 165 -3.65 13.64 -14.85
C ALA A 165 -4.55 14.08 -16.02
N SER A 166 -5.30 15.19 -15.86
CA SER A 166 -6.12 15.78 -16.92
C SER A 166 -5.33 16.31 -18.12
N GLU A 167 -4.04 16.60 -17.94
CA GLU A 167 -3.15 17.10 -18.99
C GLU A 167 -2.41 15.96 -19.71
N ASP A 168 -2.37 14.78 -19.09
CA ASP A 168 -1.85 13.55 -19.67
C ASP A 168 -2.97 12.83 -20.45
N PHE A 169 -3.10 13.14 -21.74
CA PHE A 169 -4.06 12.49 -22.65
C PHE A 169 -3.71 11.03 -22.97
N THR A 170 -2.64 10.47 -22.37
CA THR A 170 -2.42 9.02 -22.43
C THR A 170 -3.33 8.32 -21.44
N TYR A 171 -4.61 8.16 -21.82
CA TYR A 171 -5.47 7.19 -21.15
C TYR A 171 -4.80 5.82 -21.27
N PRO A 172 -4.26 5.25 -20.18
CA PRO A 172 -3.74 3.91 -20.25
C PRO A 172 -4.94 3.01 -20.52
N ARG A 173 -4.83 2.10 -21.51
CA ARG A 173 -5.77 0.98 -21.57
C ARG A 173 -5.73 0.31 -20.21
N MET A 174 -6.88 0.23 -19.55
CA MET A 174 -7.01 -0.43 -18.25
C MET A 174 -6.29 -1.78 -18.32
N PRO A 175 -5.39 -2.10 -17.37
CA PRO A 175 -4.75 -3.41 -17.33
C PRO A 175 -5.83 -4.51 -17.28
N PRO A 176 -5.57 -5.69 -17.87
CA PRO A 176 -6.47 -6.85 -17.81
C PRO A 176 -7.01 -7.13 -16.41
N GLU A 177 -8.23 -7.67 -16.30
CA GLU A 177 -8.91 -7.87 -15.00
C GLU A 177 -8.10 -8.66 -13.97
N ASN A 178 -7.24 -9.58 -14.40
CA ASN A 178 -6.43 -10.42 -13.53
C ASN A 178 -5.15 -9.73 -13.01
N GLU A 179 -4.80 -8.56 -13.52
CA GLU A 179 -3.60 -7.83 -13.12
C GLU A 179 -3.89 -6.80 -12.03
N ASP A 180 -2.92 -6.61 -11.13
CA ASP A 180 -2.96 -5.55 -10.13
C ASP A 180 -2.93 -4.17 -10.79
N LEU A 181 -3.54 -3.20 -10.12
CA LEU A 181 -3.62 -1.82 -10.59
C LEU A 181 -2.62 -0.95 -9.84
N ILE A 182 -1.91 -0.08 -10.55
CA ILE A 182 -1.07 0.93 -9.92
C ILE A 182 -1.78 2.26 -10.02
N TRP A 183 -2.06 2.89 -8.88
CA TRP A 183 -2.39 4.29 -8.80
C TRP A 183 -1.10 5.09 -8.61
N GLU A 184 -0.70 5.86 -9.60
CA GLU A 184 0.47 6.75 -9.54
C GLU A 184 0.00 8.20 -9.42
N THR A 185 0.51 8.93 -8.44
CA THR A 185 0.20 10.35 -8.24
C THR A 185 1.44 11.12 -7.77
N TRP A 186 1.34 12.45 -7.77
CA TRP A 186 2.35 13.33 -7.18
C TRP A 186 1.67 14.26 -6.19
N VAL A 187 2.23 14.39 -5.00
CA VAL A 187 1.74 15.31 -3.97
C VAL A 187 2.79 16.38 -3.66
N PRO A 188 2.39 17.66 -3.54
CA PRO A 188 3.28 18.71 -3.04
C PRO A 188 3.54 18.44 -1.55
N LEU A 189 4.77 18.64 -1.11
CA LEU A 189 5.14 18.43 0.30
C LEU A 189 5.95 19.61 0.79
N ASP A 190 5.77 19.95 2.06
CA ASP A 190 6.68 20.85 2.74
C ASP A 190 8.14 20.33 2.66
N LYS A 191 9.09 21.27 2.61
CA LYS A 191 10.53 20.99 2.53
C LYS A 191 11.05 20.23 3.77
N ASP A 192 10.38 20.38 4.91
CA ASP A 192 10.73 19.77 6.19
C ASP A 192 9.96 18.45 6.42
N ALA A 193 9.08 18.04 5.49
CA ALA A 193 8.38 16.77 5.56
C ALA A 193 9.36 15.60 5.48
N THR A 194 9.29 14.71 6.47
CA THR A 194 10.19 13.54 6.60
C THR A 194 9.48 12.24 6.22
N TYR A 195 8.18 12.15 6.48
CA TYR A 195 7.38 10.98 6.18
C TYR A 195 6.12 11.34 5.40
N LEU A 196 5.66 10.38 4.61
CA LEU A 196 4.31 10.34 4.09
C LEU A 196 3.58 9.20 4.79
N GLU A 197 2.40 9.48 5.34
CA GLU A 197 1.57 8.47 5.99
C GLU A 197 0.29 8.25 5.18
N LEU A 198 -0.03 6.98 4.96
CA LEU A 198 -1.24 6.56 4.25
C LEU A 198 -2.06 5.60 5.12
N GLN A 199 -3.37 5.80 5.10
CA GLN A 199 -4.35 4.88 5.64
C GLN A 199 -5.30 4.47 4.53
N ILE A 200 -5.55 3.17 4.36
CA ILE A 200 -6.38 2.63 3.28
C ILE A 200 -7.45 1.71 3.87
N TRP A 201 -8.71 1.95 3.54
CA TRP A 201 -9.85 1.11 3.89
C TRP A 201 -10.42 0.46 2.64
N TYR A 202 -10.61 -0.86 2.74
CA TYR A 202 -11.34 -1.62 1.73
C TYR A 202 -12.82 -1.73 2.10
N PRO A 203 -13.70 -1.97 1.11
CA PRO A 203 -15.12 -2.12 1.37
C PRO A 203 -15.41 -3.37 2.19
N ALA A 204 -16.54 -3.33 2.92
CA ALA A 204 -17.01 -4.44 3.74
C ALA A 204 -17.28 -5.72 2.93
N SER A 205 -17.53 -5.58 1.62
CA SER A 205 -17.68 -6.69 0.66
C SER A 205 -16.44 -7.57 0.56
N LEU A 206 -15.25 -7.02 0.79
CA LEU A 206 -13.96 -7.73 0.69
C LEU A 206 -13.36 -8.05 2.06
N LEU A 207 -13.39 -7.07 2.97
CA LEU A 207 -12.90 -7.24 4.33
C LEU A 207 -14.02 -6.82 5.27
N ASN A 208 -14.58 -7.79 5.99
CA ASN A 208 -15.67 -7.54 6.93
C ASN A 208 -15.14 -6.65 8.06
N THR A 209 -15.37 -5.33 8.00
CA THR A 209 -14.97 -4.39 9.05
C THR A 209 -15.75 -4.77 10.31
N GLY A 210 -15.09 -5.36 11.30
CA GLY A 210 -15.70 -5.67 12.59
C GLY A 210 -15.92 -4.37 13.39
N GLU A 211 -15.94 -4.47 14.72
CA GLU A 211 -15.96 -3.29 15.60
C GLU A 211 -14.71 -2.40 15.45
N ASP A 212 -13.58 -2.99 15.04
CA ASP A 212 -12.40 -2.25 14.59
C ASP A 212 -12.55 -1.90 13.11
N ASP A 213 -12.59 -0.61 12.78
CA ASP A 213 -12.51 -0.05 11.42
C ASP A 213 -11.14 -0.38 10.81
N ARG A 214 -10.96 -1.64 10.41
CA ARG A 214 -9.67 -2.20 9.98
C ARG A 214 -9.21 -1.49 8.71
N SER A 215 -8.00 -0.94 8.78
CA SER A 215 -7.35 -0.21 7.71
C SER A 215 -5.91 -0.67 7.57
N TYR A 216 -5.35 -0.55 6.37
CA TYR A 216 -3.92 -0.69 6.14
C TYR A 216 -3.23 0.64 6.43
N LEU A 217 -2.14 0.60 7.18
CA LEU A 217 -1.41 1.76 7.69
C LEU A 217 0.01 1.73 7.19
N PHE A 218 0.46 2.84 6.63
CA PHE A 218 1.81 2.95 6.08
C PHE A 218 2.44 4.27 6.50
N GLN A 219 3.71 4.21 6.89
CA GLN A 219 4.56 5.38 7.08
C GLN A 219 5.82 5.16 6.23
N MET A 220 6.02 6.00 5.22
CA MET A 220 7.15 5.92 4.32
C MET A 220 8.07 7.10 4.55
N GLU A 221 9.34 6.81 4.88
CA GLU A 221 10.38 7.83 4.91
C GLU A 221 10.64 8.37 3.49
N LEU A 222 10.65 9.69 3.39
CA LEU A 222 10.86 10.43 2.15
C LEU A 222 12.35 10.48 1.81
N GLY A 223 12.69 10.08 0.59
CA GLY A 223 14.07 10.12 0.14
C GLY A 223 14.23 10.04 -1.38
N PRO A 224 15.40 10.44 -1.91
CA PRO A 224 15.64 10.52 -3.35
C PRO A 224 15.80 9.14 -4.02
N ARG A 225 16.09 8.09 -3.24
CA ARG A 225 16.20 6.71 -3.75
C ARG A 225 14.83 6.02 -3.88
N GLY A 226 13.82 6.59 -3.23
CA GLY A 226 12.52 5.98 -3.03
C GLY A 226 12.52 4.91 -1.93
N ASN A 227 11.35 4.66 -1.37
CA ASN A 227 11.09 3.70 -0.32
C ASN A 227 9.84 2.89 -0.70
N THR A 228 9.88 1.57 -0.47
CA THR A 228 8.74 0.68 -0.74
C THR A 228 8.30 0.03 0.56
N SER A 229 7.03 0.22 0.94
CA SER A 229 6.39 -0.50 2.03
C SER A 229 5.36 -1.49 1.50
N ILE A 230 5.35 -2.68 2.08
CA ILE A 230 4.58 -3.84 1.58
C ILE A 230 3.74 -4.51 2.67
N ASP A 231 3.91 -4.08 3.93
CA ASP A 231 3.13 -4.54 5.08
C ASP A 231 2.43 -3.35 5.73
N GLY A 232 1.12 -3.25 5.48
CA GLY A 232 0.26 -2.24 6.10
C GLY A 232 -0.52 -2.75 7.32
N LEU A 233 -0.28 -3.98 7.77
CA LEU A 233 -1.03 -4.61 8.86
C LEU A 233 -0.35 -4.46 10.22
N ALA A 234 0.86 -3.89 10.24
CA ALA A 234 1.56 -3.60 11.48
C ALA A 234 0.72 -2.67 12.37
N ALA A 235 0.57 -3.04 13.64
CA ALA A 235 -0.10 -2.24 14.66
C ALA A 235 0.81 -1.06 15.07
N VAL A 236 0.94 -0.07 14.19
CA VAL A 236 1.67 1.17 14.43
C VAL A 236 0.66 2.27 14.77
N GLU A 237 0.95 3.04 15.82
CA GLU A 237 0.27 4.31 16.07
C GLU A 237 0.86 5.35 15.12
N LEU A 238 0.02 5.81 14.18
CA LEU A 238 0.37 6.79 13.16
C LEU A 238 -0.56 8.00 13.29
N GLU A 239 -0.04 9.17 12.95
CA GLU A 239 -0.80 10.42 12.97
C GLU A 239 -1.99 10.37 12.00
N VAL A 240 -1.87 9.62 10.90
CA VAL A 240 -2.96 9.43 9.94
C VAL A 240 -4.21 8.81 10.58
N LYS A 241 -4.08 8.01 11.65
CA LYS A 241 -5.22 7.38 12.35
C LYS A 241 -6.11 8.38 13.07
N ALA A 242 -5.60 9.57 13.38
CA ALA A 242 -6.43 10.65 13.93
C ALA A 242 -7.41 11.22 12.87
N SER A 243 -7.21 10.90 11.59
CA SER A 243 -8.10 11.32 10.51
C SER A 243 -9.27 10.35 10.40
N SER A 244 -10.49 10.87 10.41
CA SER A 244 -11.70 10.04 10.29
C SER A 244 -11.87 9.48 8.88
N ARG A 245 -12.56 8.34 8.78
CA ARG A 245 -13.11 7.84 7.51
C ARG A 245 -14.14 8.80 6.91
N ILE A 246 -14.83 9.57 7.75
CA ILE A 246 -15.67 10.70 7.34
C ILE A 246 -14.73 11.79 6.79
N GLY A 247 -14.78 12.05 5.48
CA GLY A 247 -13.85 12.96 4.80
C GLY A 247 -12.65 12.27 4.14
N ALA A 248 -12.58 10.93 4.20
CA ALA A 248 -11.58 10.19 3.45
C ALA A 248 -11.78 10.31 1.94
N LEU A 249 -10.67 10.24 1.21
CA LEU A 249 -10.69 10.28 -0.24
C LEU A 249 -11.27 8.99 -0.76
N THR A 250 -12.05 9.13 -1.83
CA THR A 250 -12.67 8.00 -2.51
C THR A 250 -11.97 7.78 -3.84
N LEU A 251 -11.39 6.58 -4.01
CA LEU A 251 -10.88 6.11 -5.29
C LEU A 251 -11.83 5.04 -5.83
N GLU A 252 -12.45 5.33 -6.96
CA GLU A 252 -13.18 4.33 -7.71
C GLU A 252 -12.20 3.49 -8.53
N VAL A 253 -12.14 2.19 -8.24
CA VAL A 253 -11.27 1.28 -8.97
C VAL A 253 -12.04 0.77 -10.18
N ALA A 254 -11.72 1.30 -11.36
CA ALA A 254 -12.44 0.98 -12.59
C ALA A 254 -12.47 -0.53 -12.89
N GLU A 255 -13.59 -1.00 -13.42
CA GLU A 255 -13.72 -2.36 -13.97
C GLU A 255 -12.72 -2.54 -15.12
N GLY A 256 -12.13 -3.74 -15.21
CA GLY A 256 -11.19 -4.04 -16.29
C GLY A 256 -11.90 -4.22 -17.63
N THR A 257 -11.12 -4.35 -18.69
CA THR A 257 -11.65 -4.85 -19.95
C THR A 257 -11.79 -6.38 -19.85
N PRO A 258 -12.96 -6.96 -20.16
CA PRO A 258 -13.10 -8.41 -20.21
C PRO A 258 -12.13 -8.99 -21.25
N VAL A 259 -11.52 -10.13 -20.89
CA VAL A 259 -10.52 -10.84 -21.72
C VAL A 259 -11.18 -11.53 -22.91
#